data_AF-A0A2A5MIQ0-F1
#
_entry.id   AF-A0A2A5MIQ0-F1
#
_cell.length_a   1.000
_cell.length_b   1.000
_cell.length_c   1.000
_cell.angle_alpha   90.00
_cell.angle_beta   90.00
_cell.angle_gamma   90.00
#
_symmetry.space_group_name_H-M   'P 1'
#
loop_
_entity.id
_entity.type
_entity.pdbx_description
1 polymer ?
#
loop_
_entity_poly.entity_id
_entity_poly.type
_entity_poly.pdbx_seq_one_letter_code
_entity_poly.pdbx_strand_id
1 'polypeptide(L)' 'MKTNTTSYPNLISAMDFTNNICALFVAIELSAERLDADTIKDASNGIRYLASRAYEELERVKNTEAGK' A
#
# COMPACT_ATOMS: atom_id res chain seq x y z
N MET A 1 -9.31 -26.09 20.96
CA MET A 1 -8.15 -25.17 21.07
C MET A 1 -8.58 -23.81 20.55
N LYS A 2 -8.50 -22.75 21.36
CA LYS A 2 -8.71 -21.39 20.85
C LYS A 2 -7.49 -21.04 20.01
N THR A 3 -7.66 -20.89 18.71
CA THR A 3 -6.64 -20.31 17.85
C THR A 3 -6.51 -18.85 18.27
N ASN A 4 -5.49 -18.53 19.05
CA ASN A 4 -5.04 -17.15 19.23
C ASN A 4 -4.59 -16.69 17.84
N THR A 5 -5.51 -16.15 17.05
CA THR A 5 -5.16 -15.47 15.82
C THR A 5 -4.45 -14.21 16.25
N THR A 6 -3.13 -14.25 16.26
CA THR A 6 -2.33 -13.04 16.39
C THR A 6 -2.73 -12.14 15.23
N SER A 7 -3.53 -11.12 15.53
CA SER A 7 -3.91 -10.12 14.55
C SER A 7 -2.74 -9.18 14.36
N TYR A 8 -2.31 -9.01 13.10
CA TYR A 8 -1.25 -8.08 12.72
C TYR A 8 -1.88 -6.92 11.94
N PRO A 9 -2.61 -6.00 12.60
CA PRO A 9 -3.38 -4.96 11.92
C PRO A 9 -2.50 -4.08 11.02
N ASN A 10 -1.26 -3.80 11.43
CA ASN A 10 -0.30 -3.05 10.62
C ASN A 10 0.14 -3.82 9.37
N LEU A 11 0.35 -5.15 9.48
CA LEU A 11 0.70 -5.98 8.32
C LEU A 11 -0.47 -6.05 7.31
N ILE A 12 -1.69 -6.22 7.80
CA ILE A 12 -2.90 -6.21 6.97
C ILE A 12 -3.03 -4.85 6.27
N SER A 13 -2.87 -3.75 7.00
CA SER A 13 -2.93 -2.40 6.43
C SER A 13 -1.83 -2.17 5.36
N ALA A 14 -0.61 -2.66 5.58
CA ALA A 14 0.47 -2.59 4.60
C ALA A 14 0.13 -3.36 3.31
N MET A 15 -0.49 -4.54 3.46
CA MET A 15 -0.96 -5.34 2.32
C MET A 15 -2.06 -4.61 1.55
N ASP A 16 -3.02 -3.99 2.23
CA ASP A 16 -4.10 -3.24 1.59
C ASP A 16 -3.56 -2.04 0.81
N PHE A 17 -2.62 -1.26 1.39
CA PHE A 17 -1.97 -0.17 0.67
C PHE A 17 -1.21 -0.67 -0.57
N THR A 18 -0.51 -1.80 -0.45
CA THR A 18 0.21 -2.41 -1.57
C THR A 18 -0.73 -2.88 -2.67
N ASN A 19 -1.86 -3.50 -2.31
CA ASN A 19 -2.87 -3.94 -3.27
C ASN A 19 -3.49 -2.75 -4.02
N ASN A 20 -3.72 -1.63 -3.34
CA ASN A 20 -4.23 -0.40 -3.96
C ASN A 20 -3.23 0.20 -4.95
N ILE A 21 -1.92 0.11 -4.68
CA ILE A 21 -0.88 0.52 -5.64
C ILE A 21 -0.97 -0.35 -6.91
N CYS A 22 -1.06 -1.67 -6.77
CA CYS A 22 -1.21 -2.58 -7.90
C CYS A 22 -2.46 -2.25 -8.73
N ALA A 23 -3.59 -1.99 -8.07
CA ALA A 23 -4.84 -1.62 -8.75
C ALA A 23 -4.69 -0.31 -9.54
N LEU A 24 -4.00 0.70 -8.99
CA LEU A 24 -3.73 1.95 -9.69
C LEU A 24 -2.83 1.75 -10.91
N PHE A 25 -1.78 0.91 -10.81
CA PHE A 25 -0.96 0.59 -11.98
C PHE A 25 -1.78 -0.07 -13.10
N VAL A 26 -2.61 -1.06 -12.78
CA VAL A 26 -3.50 -1.69 -13.76
C VAL A 26 -4.45 -0.66 -14.39
N ALA A 27 -5.03 0.25 -13.60
CA ALA A 27 -5.90 1.29 -14.14
C ALA A 27 -5.17 2.25 -15.08
N ILE A 28 -3.92 2.61 -14.77
CA ILE A 28 -3.06 3.44 -15.62
C ILE A 28 -2.76 2.69 -16.92
N GLU A 29 -2.35 1.42 -16.85
CA GLU A 29 -2.04 0.59 -18.02
C GLU A 29 -3.25 0.47 -18.96
N LEU A 30 -4.45 0.21 -18.42
CA LEU A 30 -5.68 0.11 -19.20
C LEU A 30 -6.13 1.44 -19.82
N SER A 31 -5.66 2.57 -19.29
CA SER A 31 -6.08 3.90 -19.72
C SER A 31 -4.98 4.70 -20.42
N ALA A 32 -3.79 4.13 -20.61
CA ALA A 32 -2.55 4.86 -20.92
C ALA A 32 -2.67 5.83 -22.11
N GLU A 33 -3.41 5.45 -23.16
CA GLU A 33 -3.62 6.28 -24.36
C GLU A 33 -4.53 7.51 -24.13
N ARG A 34 -5.25 7.55 -23.01
CA ARG A 34 -6.25 8.58 -22.68
C ARG A 34 -5.85 9.49 -21.51
N LEU A 35 -4.74 9.17 -20.84
CA LEU A 35 -4.29 9.94 -19.68
C LEU A 35 -3.47 11.15 -20.13
N ASP A 36 -3.89 12.33 -19.73
CA ASP A 36 -3.08 13.53 -19.84
C ASP A 36 -2.00 13.58 -18.74
N ALA A 37 -1.04 14.50 -18.91
CA ALA A 37 0.10 14.64 -18.02
C ALA A 37 -0.27 14.99 -16.58
N ASP A 38 -1.35 15.76 -16.38
CA ASP A 38 -1.81 16.14 -15.04
C ASP A 38 -2.44 14.94 -14.33
N THR A 39 -3.25 14.15 -15.05
CA THR A 39 -3.82 12.91 -14.52
C THR A 39 -2.73 11.89 -14.16
N ILE A 40 -1.68 11.75 -14.98
CA ILE A 40 -0.53 10.88 -14.67
C ILE A 40 0.21 11.37 -13.41
N LYS A 41 0.39 12.69 -13.28
CA LYS A 41 1.05 13.30 -12.12
C LYS A 41 0.26 13.06 -10.84
N ASP A 42 -1.05 13.22 -10.89
CA ASP A 42 -1.94 12.96 -9.75
C ASP A 42 -1.93 11.48 -9.34
N ALA A 43 -2.01 10.57 -10.33
CA ALA A 43 -1.90 9.14 -10.08
C ALA A 43 -0.53 8.77 -9.46
N SER A 44 0.56 9.38 -9.96
CA SER A 44 1.91 9.19 -9.41
C SER A 44 2.04 9.68 -7.97
N ASN A 45 1.40 10.80 -7.63
CA ASN A 45 1.35 11.31 -6.26
C ASN A 45 0.56 10.38 -5.34
N GLY A 46 -0.58 9.85 -5.83
CA GLY A 46 -1.38 8.84 -5.12
C GLY A 46 -0.59 7.57 -4.84
N ILE A 47 0.12 7.04 -5.84
CA ILE A 47 1.01 5.87 -5.68
C ILE A 47 2.10 6.14 -4.65
N ARG A 48 2.77 7.29 -4.73
CA ARG A 48 3.81 7.67 -3.75
C ARG A 48 3.25 7.71 -2.33
N TYR A 49 2.09 8.33 -2.15
CA TYR A 49 1.42 8.39 -0.85
C TYR A 49 1.13 6.98 -0.31
N LEU A 50 0.50 6.11 -1.10
CA LEU A 50 0.18 4.75 -0.68
C LEU A 50 1.44 3.93 -0.35
N ALA A 51 2.52 4.09 -1.14
CA ALA A 51 3.79 3.41 -0.89
C ALA A 51 4.41 3.86 0.44
N SER A 52 4.39 5.16 0.74
CA SER A 52 4.84 5.68 2.04
C SER A 52 4.00 5.12 3.19
N ARG A 53 2.67 5.05 3.04
CA ARG A 53 1.79 4.45 4.05
C ARG A 53 2.08 2.97 4.27
N ALA A 54 2.27 2.20 3.21
CA ALA A 54 2.64 0.78 3.32
C ALA A 54 3.96 0.62 4.08
N TYR A 55 4.96 1.44 3.76
CA TYR A 55 6.25 1.43 4.45
C TYR A 55 6.13 1.77 5.93
N GLU A 56 5.39 2.82 6.30
CA GLU A 56 5.17 3.20 7.70
C GLU A 56 4.54 2.07 8.52
N GLU A 57 3.55 1.36 7.95
CA GLU A 57 2.93 0.23 8.65
C GLU A 57 3.89 -0.96 8.80
N LEU A 58 4.72 -1.24 7.79
CA LEU A 58 5.78 -2.26 7.89
C LEU A 58 6.86 -1.88 8.92
N GLU A 59 7.22 -0.60 9.00
CA GLU A 59 8.17 -0.11 10.00
C GLU A 59 7.62 -0.29 11.42
N ARG A 60 6.32 -0.03 11.64
CA ARG A 60 5.67 -0.30 12.92
C ARG A 60 5.70 -1.78 13.29
N VAL A 61 5.47 -2.69 12.32
CA VAL A 61 5.61 -4.14 12.55
C VAL A 61 7.03 -4.48 12.96
N LYS A 62 8.03 -4.05 12.17
CA LYS A 62 9.44 -4.27 12.45
C LYS A 62 9.83 -3.79 13.85
N ASN A 63 9.42 -2.58 14.23
CA ASN A 63 9.76 -2.01 15.54
C ASN A 63 9.06 -2.75 16.70
N THR A 64 7.83 -3.21 16.48
CA THR A 64 7.09 -4.04 17.45
C THR A 64 7.75 -5.41 17.63
N GLU A 65 8.29 -5.99 16.56
CA GLU A 65 9.02 -7.26 16.60
C GLU A 65 10.44 -7.11 17.18
N ALA A 66 11.13 -6.00 16.92
CA ALA A 66 12.46 -5.73 17.47
C ALA A 66 12.45 -5.42 18.97
N GLY A 67 11.30 -5.02 19.52
CA GLY A 67 11.09 -4.81 20.95
C GLY A 67 10.62 -6.06 21.72
N LYS A 68 10.47 -7.21 21.04
CA LYS A 68 10.18 -8.52 21.64
C LYS A 68 11.46 -9.33 21.82
#